data_AF-A0A5C4PK80-F1
#
_entry.id   AF-A0A5C4PK80-F1
#
_cell.length_a   1.000
_cell.length_b   1.000
_cell.length_c   1.000
_cell.angle_alpha   90.00
_cell.angle_beta   90.00
_cell.angle_gamma   90.00
#
_symmetry.space_group_name_H-M   'P 1'
#
loop_
_entity.id
_entity.type
_entity.pdbx_description
1 polymer ?
#
loop_
_entity_poly.entity_id
_entity_poly.type
_entity_poly.pdbx_seq_one_letter_code
_entity_poly.pdbx_strand_id
1 'polypeptide(L)'
;MTKITNQKEFLAQLQQELKHLSSAECDDILNDYRSHFAEGLANGRSEADIIAGLGDPSVIAKELLANQYIEQWQKKKSFKNLWYVLSVNASLGLVNIGVSLPVLMGMLITTLLSIGFGILAVLGTVFALASLSQQLFGFPQLNAYHLNTSGIGPVLIDTTPIGPLPPHIDIKGKDNQEFKLERGSDGSVTIYTQKDGETFTIEKKADGSIGKIYGQNNQGESIHISDIRKPGFWSQLCIGLFTAAIGLFGFWLTRRTMNRLLSFWKKHLQWTQTTRKQFMP
;
A
#
# COMPACT_ATOMS: atom_id res chain seq x y z
N MET A 1 53.47 -10.77 58.44
CA MET A 1 53.09 -9.36 58.18
C MET A 1 54.28 -8.50 58.54
N THR A 2 54.95 -7.95 57.54
CA THR A 2 56.09 -7.04 57.74
C THR A 2 55.53 -5.74 58.30
N LYS A 3 55.94 -5.37 59.52
CA LYS A 3 55.45 -4.13 60.15
C LYS A 3 56.11 -2.96 59.45
N ILE A 4 55.39 -2.29 58.56
CA ILE A 4 55.86 -1.09 57.87
C ILE A 4 56.03 0.00 58.92
N THR A 5 57.25 0.54 59.03
CA THR A 5 57.58 1.51 60.08
C THR A 5 58.16 2.83 59.57
N ASN A 6 58.39 2.94 58.26
CA ASN A 6 58.87 4.17 57.64
C ASN A 6 58.13 4.47 56.32
N GLN A 7 58.15 5.75 55.92
CA GLN A 7 57.48 6.26 54.73
C GLN A 7 57.93 5.54 53.46
N LYS A 8 59.23 5.23 53.34
CA LYS A 8 59.80 4.64 52.14
C LYS A 8 59.25 3.25 51.86
N GLU A 9 59.10 2.43 52.89
CA GLU A 9 58.49 1.10 52.81
C GLU A 9 57.00 1.19 52.47
N PHE A 10 56.28 2.14 53.07
CA PHE A 10 54.86 2.37 52.79
C PHE A 10 54.61 2.72 51.32
N LEU A 11 55.37 3.68 50.79
CA LEU A 11 55.25 4.13 49.40
C LEU A 11 55.70 3.05 48.41
N ALA A 12 56.75 2.29 48.72
CA ALA A 12 57.20 1.18 47.87
C ALA A 12 56.13 0.08 47.77
N GLN A 13 55.49 -0.26 48.88
CA GLN A 13 54.41 -1.25 48.87
C GLN A 13 53.17 -0.73 48.15
N LEU A 14 52.77 0.53 48.38
CA LEU A 14 51.65 1.16 47.68
C LEU A 14 51.90 1.21 46.16
N GLN A 15 53.12 1.57 45.73
CA GLN A 15 53.52 1.57 44.32
C GLN A 15 53.43 0.17 43.70
N GLN A 16 53.86 -0.86 44.43
CA GLN A 16 53.81 -2.24 43.95
C GLN A 16 52.37 -2.73 43.77
N GLU A 17 51.46 -2.35 44.68
CA GLU A 17 50.05 -2.70 44.60
C GLU A 17 49.32 -1.90 43.49
N LEU A 18 49.77 -0.67 43.20
CA LEU A 18 49.24 0.19 42.14
C LEU A 18 49.84 -0.04 40.74
N LYS A 19 50.70 -1.07 40.56
CA LYS A 19 51.39 -1.39 39.29
C LYS A 19 50.49 -1.56 38.05
N HIS A 20 49.19 -1.72 38.26
CA HIS A 20 48.20 -1.89 37.20
C HIS A 20 47.67 -0.55 36.65
N LEU A 21 48.02 0.58 37.29
CA LEU A 21 47.75 1.93 36.80
C LEU A 21 48.82 2.39 35.81
N SER A 22 48.52 3.46 35.06
CA SER A 22 49.55 4.10 34.23
C SER A 22 50.62 4.74 35.13
N SER A 23 51.86 4.85 34.63
CA SER A 23 52.97 5.42 35.40
C SER A 23 52.65 6.82 35.94
N ALA A 24 52.02 7.66 35.12
CA ALA A 24 51.66 9.03 35.51
C ALA A 24 50.67 9.05 36.68
N GLU A 25 49.61 8.24 36.64
CA GLU A 25 48.60 8.19 37.72
C GLU A 25 49.20 7.62 39.02
N CYS A 26 50.06 6.60 38.90
CA CYS A 26 50.75 6.04 40.06
C CYS A 26 51.67 7.07 40.70
N ASP A 27 52.42 7.84 39.90
CA ASP A 27 53.34 8.86 40.40
C ASP A 27 52.60 10.03 41.06
N ASP A 28 51.46 10.44 40.52
CA ASP A 28 50.60 11.48 41.11
C ASP A 28 50.06 11.04 42.49
N ILE A 29 49.52 9.83 42.59
CA ILE A 29 49.02 9.27 43.87
C ILE A 29 50.16 9.19 44.89
N LEU A 30 51.35 8.71 44.49
CA LEU A 30 52.49 8.63 45.39
C LEU A 30 52.96 10.02 45.85
N ASN A 31 52.87 11.04 45.01
CA ASN A 31 53.20 12.42 45.38
C ASN A 31 52.23 13.02 46.40
N ASP A 32 50.95 12.71 46.31
CA ASP A 32 49.97 13.16 47.31
C ASP A 32 50.28 12.58 48.69
N TYR A 33 50.58 11.27 48.74
CA TYR A 33 50.99 10.63 50.00
C TYR A 33 52.34 11.16 50.50
N ARG A 34 53.32 11.43 49.61
CA ARG A 34 54.59 12.07 50.01
C ARG A 34 54.36 13.43 50.67
N SER A 35 53.46 14.25 50.13
CA SER A 35 53.09 15.54 50.69
C SER A 35 52.43 15.38 52.06
N HIS A 36 51.51 14.41 52.21
CA HIS A 36 50.84 14.12 53.48
C HIS A 36 51.83 13.65 54.57
N PHE A 37 52.83 12.84 54.21
CA PHE A 37 53.90 12.46 55.13
C PHE A 37 54.76 13.66 55.53
N ALA A 38 55.10 14.54 54.58
CA ALA A 38 55.89 15.74 54.84
C ALA A 38 55.16 16.71 55.80
N GLU A 39 53.85 16.89 55.62
CA GLU A 39 53.01 17.69 56.51
C GLU A 39 52.92 17.08 57.92
N GLY A 40 52.74 15.76 58.03
CA GLY A 40 52.70 15.07 59.31
C GLY A 40 54.01 15.20 60.10
N LEU A 41 55.14 15.11 59.40
CA LEU A 41 56.48 15.28 59.98
C LEU A 41 56.73 16.73 60.42
N ALA A 42 56.31 17.71 59.62
CA ALA A 42 56.41 19.13 59.97
C ALA A 42 55.59 19.49 61.22
N ASN A 43 54.49 18.76 61.46
CA ASN A 43 53.66 18.89 62.65
C ASN A 43 54.18 18.07 63.86
N GLY A 44 55.40 17.52 63.78
CA GLY A 44 56.06 16.81 64.87
C GLY A 44 55.57 15.38 65.12
N ARG A 45 54.81 14.78 64.20
CA ARG A 45 54.37 13.38 64.30
C ARG A 45 55.48 12.45 63.79
N SER A 46 55.60 11.26 64.38
CA SER A 46 56.52 10.24 63.87
C SER A 46 55.95 9.56 62.61
N GLU A 47 56.81 9.03 61.73
CA GLU A 47 56.37 8.30 60.53
C GLU A 47 55.46 7.12 60.89
N ALA A 48 55.73 6.44 62.00
CA ALA A 48 54.94 5.30 62.48
C ALA A 48 53.51 5.72 62.87
N ASP A 49 53.33 6.90 63.47
CA ASP A 49 52.01 7.42 63.82
C ASP A 49 51.21 7.83 62.58
N ILE A 50 51.89 8.38 61.57
CA ILE A 50 51.27 8.73 60.29
C ILE A 50 50.81 7.46 59.56
N ILE A 51 51.63 6.41 59.52
CA ILE A 51 51.27 5.11 58.93
C ILE A 51 50.07 4.48 59.66
N ALA A 52 50.06 4.53 61.00
CA ALA A 52 48.95 4.00 61.78
C ALA A 52 47.62 4.72 61.50
N GLY A 53 47.66 6.02 61.19
CA GLY A 53 46.50 6.80 60.79
C GLY A 53 46.03 6.57 59.35
N LEU A 54 46.96 6.25 58.43
CA LEU A 54 46.65 5.98 57.03
C LEU A 54 46.11 4.55 56.80
N GLY A 55 46.57 3.57 57.59
CA GLY A 55 46.15 2.16 57.46
C GLY A 55 47.06 1.34 56.54
N ASP A 56 46.55 0.20 56.05
CA ASP A 56 47.33 -0.73 55.21
C ASP A 56 47.36 -0.26 53.74
N PRO A 57 48.54 -0.03 53.14
CA PRO A 57 48.66 0.42 51.75
C PRO A 57 48.00 -0.55 50.75
N SER A 58 47.92 -1.83 51.09
CA SER A 58 47.31 -2.86 50.24
C SER A 58 45.77 -2.74 50.21
N VAL A 59 45.16 -2.21 51.27
CA VAL A 59 43.71 -1.94 51.33
C VAL A 59 43.39 -0.69 50.54
N ILE A 60 44.19 0.38 50.72
CA ILE A 60 44.07 1.64 49.98
C ILE A 60 44.17 1.39 48.48
N ALA A 61 45.16 0.62 48.02
CA ALA A 61 45.33 0.28 46.62
C ALA A 61 44.11 -0.45 46.03
N LYS A 62 43.51 -1.37 46.79
CA LYS A 62 42.32 -2.11 46.34
C LYS A 62 41.09 -1.19 46.18
N GLU A 63 40.90 -0.25 47.09
CA GLU A 63 39.81 0.72 47.01
C GLU A 63 39.96 1.67 45.81
N LEU A 64 41.18 2.18 45.59
CA LEU A 64 41.50 3.04 44.44
C LEU A 64 41.30 2.30 43.11
N LEU A 65 41.78 1.06 43.01
CA LEU A 65 41.62 0.24 41.81
C LEU A 65 40.16 -0.14 41.56
N ALA A 66 39.38 -0.45 42.60
CA ALA A 66 37.97 -0.83 42.46
C ALA A 66 37.13 0.31 41.84
N ASN A 67 37.35 1.55 42.26
CA ASN A 67 36.63 2.71 41.74
C ASN A 67 36.95 2.97 40.26
N GLN A 68 38.21 2.83 39.85
CA GLN A 68 38.59 2.98 38.45
C GLN A 68 38.10 1.84 37.55
N TYR A 69 38.10 0.60 38.05
CA TYR A 69 37.57 -0.54 37.30
C TYR A 69 36.10 -0.37 36.94
N ILE A 70 35.30 0.23 37.84
CA ILE A 70 33.87 0.52 37.60
C ILE A 70 33.71 1.60 36.54
N GLU A 71 34.50 2.69 36.58
CA GLU A 71 34.44 3.75 35.57
C GLU A 71 34.91 3.29 34.18
N GLN A 72 35.97 2.50 34.11
CA GLN A 72 36.47 1.93 32.86
C GLN A 72 35.47 0.91 32.26
N TRP A 73 34.77 0.15 33.11
CA TRP A 73 33.68 -0.73 32.68
C TRP A 73 32.49 0.03 32.08
N GLN A 74 32.14 1.19 32.63
CA GLN A 74 31.09 2.03 32.06
C GLN A 74 31.51 2.64 30.71
N LYS A 75 32.77 3.06 30.56
CA LYS A 75 33.30 3.62 29.30
C LYS A 75 33.42 2.59 28.16
N LYS A 76 33.61 1.30 28.44
CA LYS A 76 33.73 0.24 27.41
C LYS A 76 32.39 -0.31 26.87
N LYS A 77 31.23 0.06 27.43
CA LYS A 77 29.92 -0.20 26.80
C LYS A 77 29.66 0.81 25.67
N SER A 78 30.51 0.78 24.65
CA SER A 78 30.35 1.64 23.49
C SER A 78 29.07 1.26 22.74
N PHE A 79 28.04 2.12 22.84
CA PHE A 79 26.80 2.02 22.08
C PHE A 79 27.07 1.78 20.59
N LYS A 80 28.20 2.24 20.04
CA LYS A 80 28.61 2.00 18.65
C LYS A 80 28.88 0.53 18.34
N ASN A 81 29.50 -0.23 19.26
CA ASN A 81 29.72 -1.67 19.07
C ASN A 81 28.43 -2.46 19.27
N LEU A 82 27.56 -2.03 20.19
CA LEU A 82 26.22 -2.60 20.36
C LEU A 82 25.36 -2.37 19.11
N TRP A 83 25.33 -1.14 18.57
CA TRP A 83 24.64 -0.81 17.32
C TRP A 83 25.25 -1.52 16.10
N TYR A 84 26.57 -1.74 16.07
CA TYR A 84 27.24 -2.53 15.02
C TYR A 84 26.87 -4.02 15.08
N VAL A 85 26.85 -4.63 16.27
CA VAL A 85 26.43 -6.03 16.42
C VAL A 85 24.92 -6.19 16.18
N LEU A 86 24.11 -5.23 16.63
CA LEU A 86 22.67 -5.19 16.33
C LEU A 86 22.40 -4.98 14.84
N SER A 87 23.16 -4.13 14.15
CA SER A 87 22.96 -3.90 12.71
C SER A 87 23.37 -5.11 11.88
N VAL A 88 24.46 -5.82 12.24
CA VAL A 88 24.87 -7.06 11.58
C VAL A 88 23.78 -8.14 11.70
N ASN A 89 23.13 -8.26 12.87
CA ASN A 89 22.01 -9.20 13.06
C ASN A 89 20.69 -8.71 12.44
N ALA A 90 20.41 -7.41 12.45
CA ALA A 90 19.21 -6.82 11.85
C ALA A 90 19.27 -6.78 10.31
N SER A 91 20.47 -6.81 9.73
CA SER A 91 20.71 -6.78 8.27
C SER A 91 19.94 -7.89 7.55
N LEU A 92 19.93 -9.10 8.10
CA LEU A 92 19.19 -10.23 7.53
C LEU A 92 17.66 -10.02 7.58
N GLY A 93 17.15 -9.37 8.63
CA GLY A 93 15.73 -9.04 8.76
C GLY A 93 15.30 -7.96 7.77
N LEU A 94 16.09 -6.89 7.65
CA LEU A 94 15.81 -5.76 6.76
C LEU A 94 15.88 -6.15 5.27
N VAL A 95 16.82 -7.01 4.88
CA VAL A 95 16.89 -7.56 3.50
C VAL A 95 15.64 -8.40 3.20
N ASN A 96 15.18 -9.21 4.15
CA ASN A 96 13.99 -10.03 3.95
C ASN A 96 12.72 -9.19 3.84
N ILE A 97 12.61 -8.09 4.61
CA ILE A 97 11.50 -7.12 4.48
C ILE A 97 11.57 -6.41 3.13
N GLY A 98 12.76 -5.97 2.71
CA GLY A 98 12.99 -5.28 1.43
C GLY A 98 12.57 -6.11 0.21
N VAL A 99 12.75 -7.43 0.26
CA VAL A 99 12.29 -8.34 -0.81
C VAL A 99 10.83 -8.77 -0.63
N SER A 100 10.38 -8.99 0.60
CA SER A 100 9.02 -9.50 0.87
C SER A 100 7.94 -8.45 0.59
N LEU A 101 8.18 -7.17 0.93
CA LEU A 101 7.17 -6.12 0.78
C LEU A 101 6.76 -5.90 -0.70
N PRO A 102 7.69 -5.76 -1.67
CA PRO A 102 7.32 -5.68 -3.09
C PRO A 102 6.62 -6.94 -3.61
N VAL A 103 7.02 -8.12 -3.15
CA VAL A 103 6.35 -9.39 -3.54
C VAL A 103 4.91 -9.42 -3.05
N LEU A 104 4.67 -9.05 -1.78
CA LEU A 104 3.32 -8.99 -1.21
C LEU A 104 2.44 -7.96 -1.94
N MET A 105 2.99 -6.77 -2.23
CA MET A 105 2.28 -5.76 -3.04
C MET A 105 1.97 -6.29 -4.44
N GLY A 106 2.93 -6.97 -5.09
CA GLY A 106 2.73 -7.62 -6.38
C GLY A 106 1.63 -8.69 -6.34
N MET A 107 1.58 -9.50 -5.28
CA MET A 107 0.51 -10.48 -5.07
C MET A 107 -0.86 -9.81 -4.85
N LEU A 108 -0.93 -8.73 -4.06
CA LEU A 108 -2.17 -7.99 -3.86
C LEU A 108 -2.70 -7.41 -5.18
N ILE A 109 -1.84 -6.71 -5.93
CA ILE A 109 -2.20 -6.09 -7.21
C ILE A 109 -2.67 -7.16 -8.21
N THR A 110 -1.92 -8.25 -8.35
CA THR A 110 -2.30 -9.33 -9.28
C THR A 110 -3.59 -10.03 -8.88
N THR A 111 -3.91 -10.12 -7.58
CA THR A 111 -5.19 -10.66 -7.09
C THR A 111 -6.35 -9.73 -7.48
N LEU A 112 -6.23 -8.43 -7.22
CA LEU A 112 -7.27 -7.45 -7.56
C LEU A 112 -7.52 -7.41 -9.08
N LEU A 113 -6.45 -7.41 -9.88
CA LEU A 113 -6.55 -7.48 -11.34
C LEU A 113 -7.21 -8.79 -11.79
N SER A 114 -6.89 -9.92 -11.16
CA SER A 114 -7.50 -11.21 -11.48
C SER A 114 -9.01 -11.19 -11.23
N ILE A 115 -9.46 -10.56 -10.14
CA ILE A 115 -10.89 -10.40 -9.87
C ILE A 115 -11.55 -9.53 -10.94
N GLY A 116 -10.95 -8.39 -11.27
CA GLY A 116 -11.47 -7.49 -12.31
C GLY A 116 -11.59 -8.16 -13.67
N PHE A 117 -10.54 -8.86 -14.11
CA PHE A 117 -10.57 -9.62 -15.36
C PHE A 117 -11.54 -10.81 -15.33
N GLY A 118 -11.71 -11.46 -14.17
CA GLY A 118 -12.72 -12.50 -13.98
C GLY A 118 -14.14 -11.97 -14.14
N ILE A 119 -14.46 -10.82 -13.52
CA ILE A 119 -15.74 -10.15 -13.68
C ILE A 119 -15.97 -9.79 -15.15
N LEU A 120 -14.96 -9.21 -15.82
CA LEU A 120 -15.05 -8.86 -17.24
C LEU A 120 -15.32 -10.10 -18.12
N ALA A 121 -14.67 -11.23 -17.83
CA ALA A 121 -14.88 -12.48 -18.54
C ALA A 121 -16.32 -12.99 -18.41
N VAL A 122 -16.86 -12.96 -17.18
CA VAL A 122 -18.24 -13.38 -16.90
C VAL A 122 -19.23 -12.44 -17.59
N LEU A 123 -19.07 -11.12 -17.46
CA LEU A 123 -19.97 -10.15 -18.07
C LEU A 123 -19.97 -10.26 -19.60
N GLY A 124 -18.80 -10.38 -20.23
CA GLY A 124 -18.70 -10.57 -21.68
C GLY A 124 -19.39 -11.87 -22.13
N THR A 125 -19.22 -12.96 -21.38
CA THR A 125 -19.84 -14.26 -21.68
C THR A 125 -21.36 -14.19 -21.53
N VAL A 126 -21.87 -13.62 -20.44
CA VAL A 126 -23.31 -13.44 -20.21
C VAL A 126 -23.92 -12.57 -21.30
N PHE A 127 -23.27 -11.47 -21.69
CA PHE A 127 -23.74 -10.60 -22.76
C PHE A 127 -23.80 -11.32 -24.12
N ALA A 128 -22.76 -12.09 -24.47
CA ALA A 128 -22.74 -12.87 -25.71
C ALA A 128 -23.85 -13.94 -25.74
N LEU A 129 -24.04 -14.66 -24.63
CA LEU A 129 -25.10 -15.66 -24.51
C LEU A 129 -26.50 -15.03 -24.55
N ALA A 130 -26.70 -13.89 -23.90
CA ALA A 130 -27.96 -13.17 -23.94
C ALA A 130 -28.29 -12.67 -25.35
N SER A 131 -27.29 -12.16 -26.08
CA SER A 131 -27.43 -11.76 -27.49
C SER A 131 -27.78 -12.94 -28.39
N LEU A 132 -27.11 -14.09 -28.20
CA LEU A 132 -27.41 -15.32 -28.94
C LEU A 132 -28.81 -15.85 -28.61
N SER A 133 -29.18 -15.87 -27.33
CA SER A 133 -30.49 -16.30 -26.86
C SER A 133 -31.60 -15.43 -27.42
N GLN A 134 -31.40 -14.10 -27.45
CA GLN A 134 -32.35 -13.18 -28.06
C GLN A 134 -32.55 -13.47 -29.55
N GLN A 135 -31.49 -13.81 -30.29
CA GLN A 135 -31.57 -14.14 -31.72
C GLN A 135 -32.28 -15.48 -31.99
N LEU A 136 -32.06 -16.48 -31.14
CA LEU A 136 -32.61 -17.83 -31.33
C LEU A 136 -34.03 -18.00 -30.75
N PHE A 137 -34.31 -17.34 -29.63
CA PHE A 137 -35.52 -17.58 -28.83
C PHE A 137 -36.32 -16.30 -28.56
N GLY A 138 -35.85 -15.12 -28.99
CA GLY A 138 -36.51 -13.84 -28.71
C GLY A 138 -36.42 -13.40 -27.24
N PHE A 139 -35.64 -14.11 -26.42
CA PHE A 139 -35.54 -13.88 -24.97
C PHE A 139 -34.06 -13.89 -24.51
N PRO A 140 -33.64 -12.98 -23.62
CA PRO A 140 -34.41 -11.86 -23.06
C PRO A 140 -34.61 -10.72 -24.07
N GLN A 141 -35.70 -9.95 -23.94
CA GLN A 141 -35.94 -8.75 -24.74
C GLN A 141 -35.07 -7.59 -24.25
N LEU A 142 -33.75 -7.68 -24.42
CA LEU A 142 -32.79 -6.68 -23.92
C LEU A 142 -33.12 -5.25 -24.37
N ASN A 143 -33.73 -5.10 -25.56
CA ASN A 143 -34.10 -3.80 -26.13
C ASN A 143 -35.32 -3.16 -25.43
N ALA A 144 -36.09 -3.93 -24.65
CA ALA A 144 -37.24 -3.41 -23.92
C ALA A 144 -36.83 -2.77 -22.59
N TYR A 145 -35.62 -3.05 -22.09
CA TYR A 145 -35.11 -2.50 -20.84
C TYR A 145 -34.17 -1.33 -21.13
N HIS A 146 -34.43 -0.17 -20.53
CA HIS A 146 -33.61 1.02 -20.67
C HIS A 146 -33.14 1.54 -19.31
N LEU A 147 -31.87 1.94 -19.24
CA LEU A 147 -31.35 2.65 -18.08
C LEU A 147 -31.75 4.12 -18.16
N ASN A 148 -32.40 4.59 -17.11
CA ASN A 148 -32.77 5.99 -16.96
C ASN A 148 -31.57 6.81 -16.49
N THR A 149 -31.09 7.70 -17.35
CA THR A 149 -29.98 8.61 -17.05
C THR A 149 -30.43 10.02 -16.68
N SER A 150 -31.74 10.28 -16.61
CA SER A 150 -32.27 11.63 -16.33
C SER A 150 -32.14 12.06 -14.87
N GLY A 151 -31.88 11.12 -13.96
CA GLY A 151 -31.88 11.36 -12.51
C GLY A 151 -33.27 11.51 -11.89
N ILE A 152 -34.35 11.42 -12.69
CA ILE A 152 -35.74 11.53 -12.24
C ILE A 152 -36.46 10.22 -12.56
N GLY A 153 -37.01 9.56 -11.55
CA GLY A 153 -37.77 8.31 -11.70
C GLY A 153 -36.92 7.03 -11.53
N PRO A 154 -37.45 5.86 -11.93
CA PRO A 154 -36.77 4.58 -11.73
C PRO A 154 -35.53 4.45 -12.61
N VAL A 155 -34.48 3.82 -12.08
CA VAL A 155 -33.20 3.60 -12.78
C VAL A 155 -33.33 2.65 -13.98
N LEU A 156 -34.26 1.69 -13.90
CA LEU A 156 -34.55 0.73 -14.97
C LEU A 156 -36.00 0.93 -15.43
N ILE A 157 -36.18 1.15 -16.73
CA ILE A 157 -37.49 1.33 -17.36
C ILE A 157 -37.77 0.12 -18.24
N ASP A 158 -38.88 -0.57 -17.99
CA ASP A 158 -39.44 -1.58 -18.88
C ASP A 158 -40.37 -0.91 -19.88
N THR A 159 -40.08 -1.06 -21.17
CA THR A 159 -40.85 -0.47 -22.29
C THR A 159 -41.66 -1.49 -23.07
N THR A 160 -41.77 -2.72 -22.54
CA THR A 160 -42.73 -3.70 -23.04
C THR A 160 -44.13 -3.08 -23.06
N PRO A 161 -44.88 -3.20 -24.18
CA PRO A 161 -46.21 -2.59 -24.27
C PRO A 161 -47.15 -3.17 -23.20
N ILE A 162 -47.63 -2.32 -22.29
CA ILE A 162 -48.64 -2.67 -21.30
C ILE A 162 -50.02 -2.28 -21.87
N GLY A 163 -50.60 -3.14 -22.70
CA GLY A 163 -51.98 -2.98 -23.21
C GLY A 163 -52.13 -2.46 -24.65
N PRO A 164 -53.39 -2.36 -25.14
CA PRO A 164 -53.70 -2.11 -26.56
C PRO A 164 -53.59 -0.65 -26.99
N LEU A 165 -53.53 0.29 -26.05
CA LEU A 165 -53.43 1.72 -26.32
C LEU A 165 -52.02 2.22 -25.95
N PRO A 166 -51.23 2.68 -26.93
CA PRO A 166 -49.94 3.27 -26.65
C PRO A 166 -50.12 4.51 -25.74
N PRO A 167 -49.27 4.70 -24.72
CA PRO A 167 -49.25 5.96 -23.99
C PRO A 167 -48.91 7.08 -24.98
N HIS A 168 -49.75 8.10 -25.01
CA HIS A 168 -49.55 9.32 -25.78
C HIS A 168 -49.58 10.53 -24.85
N ILE A 169 -48.78 11.53 -25.17
CA ILE A 169 -48.79 12.82 -24.49
C ILE A 169 -49.15 13.85 -25.55
N ASP A 170 -50.27 14.54 -25.37
CA ASP A 170 -50.67 15.68 -26.21
C ASP A 170 -50.73 16.92 -25.32
N ILE A 171 -49.83 17.88 -25.57
CA ILE A 171 -49.77 19.16 -24.87
C ILE A 171 -49.97 20.25 -25.92
N LYS A 172 -51.05 21.01 -25.76
CA LYS A 172 -51.36 22.18 -26.60
C LYS A 172 -51.13 23.46 -25.83
N GLY A 173 -50.26 24.31 -26.35
CA GLY A 173 -49.95 25.63 -25.81
C GLY A 173 -50.76 26.75 -26.46
N LYS A 174 -50.40 27.99 -26.15
CA LYS A 174 -50.89 29.17 -26.86
C LYS A 174 -50.18 29.31 -28.22
N ASP A 175 -50.77 30.05 -29.14
CA ASP A 175 -50.14 30.42 -30.42
C ASP A 175 -49.72 29.21 -31.28
N ASN A 176 -50.61 28.21 -31.41
CA ASN A 176 -50.38 27.01 -32.23
C ASN A 176 -49.18 26.16 -31.80
N GLN A 177 -48.72 26.31 -30.56
CA GLN A 177 -47.69 25.46 -29.99
C GLN A 177 -48.25 24.08 -29.69
N GLU A 178 -47.58 23.05 -30.19
CA GLU A 178 -47.99 21.67 -29.99
C GLU A 178 -46.78 20.82 -29.63
N PHE A 179 -46.94 19.97 -28.63
CA PHE A 179 -46.02 18.89 -28.31
C PHE A 179 -46.81 17.59 -28.28
N LYS A 180 -46.42 16.64 -29.13
CA LYS A 180 -47.01 15.31 -29.22
C LYS A 180 -45.94 14.26 -29.00
N LEU A 181 -46.25 13.28 -28.17
CA LEU A 181 -45.56 12.00 -28.11
C LEU A 181 -46.58 10.93 -28.46
N GLU A 182 -46.38 10.25 -29.56
CA GLU A 182 -47.25 9.19 -30.05
C GLU A 182 -46.43 7.92 -30.23
N ARG A 183 -47.02 6.76 -29.94
CA ARG A 183 -46.42 5.47 -30.27
C ARG A 183 -47.26 4.81 -31.37
N GLY A 184 -46.62 4.54 -32.50
CA GLY A 184 -47.24 3.95 -33.68
C GLY A 184 -47.68 2.51 -33.42
N SER A 185 -48.63 2.03 -34.23
CA SER A 185 -49.11 0.63 -34.17
C SER A 185 -48.02 -0.38 -34.50
N ASP A 186 -46.96 0.06 -35.19
CA ASP A 186 -45.75 -0.71 -35.49
C ASP A 186 -44.78 -0.79 -34.31
N GLY A 187 -45.04 -0.06 -33.21
CA GLY A 187 -44.19 0.04 -32.02
C GLY A 187 -43.19 1.19 -32.07
N SER A 188 -43.18 2.00 -33.13
CA SER A 188 -42.38 3.23 -33.21
C SER A 188 -42.84 4.26 -32.19
N VAL A 189 -41.95 5.16 -31.76
CA VAL A 189 -42.28 6.31 -30.91
C VAL A 189 -41.87 7.57 -31.64
N THR A 190 -42.83 8.46 -31.87
CA THR A 190 -42.64 9.75 -32.51
C THR A 190 -42.82 10.86 -31.50
N ILE A 191 -41.81 11.72 -31.37
CA ILE A 191 -41.90 13.00 -30.66
C ILE A 191 -42.02 14.07 -31.73
N TYR A 192 -43.06 14.88 -31.66
CA TYR A 192 -43.35 15.97 -32.57
C TYR A 192 -43.52 17.26 -31.78
N THR A 193 -42.89 18.32 -32.24
CA THR A 193 -43.07 19.67 -31.69
C THR A 193 -43.29 20.66 -32.80
N GLN A 194 -44.21 21.60 -32.59
CA GLN A 194 -44.46 22.71 -33.51
C GLN A 194 -44.54 24.03 -32.74
N LYS A 195 -43.93 25.08 -33.29
CA LYS A 195 -44.07 26.45 -32.81
C LYS A 195 -43.92 27.44 -33.96
N ASP A 196 -44.89 28.32 -34.13
CA ASP A 196 -44.85 29.44 -35.09
C ASP A 196 -44.53 29.03 -36.54
N GLY A 197 -44.85 27.78 -36.94
CA GLY A 197 -44.54 27.20 -38.25
C GLY A 197 -43.27 26.33 -38.30
N GLU A 198 -42.42 26.42 -37.28
CA GLU A 198 -41.24 25.58 -37.13
C GLU A 198 -41.64 24.21 -36.61
N THR A 199 -41.10 23.15 -37.19
CA THR A 199 -41.40 21.78 -36.80
C THR A 199 -40.14 21.03 -36.45
N PHE A 200 -40.24 20.15 -35.46
CA PHE A 200 -39.19 19.22 -35.11
C PHE A 200 -39.81 17.86 -34.78
N THR A 201 -39.28 16.80 -35.40
CA THR A 201 -39.79 15.44 -35.30
C THR A 201 -38.64 14.47 -35.06
N ILE A 202 -38.77 13.63 -34.04
CA ILE A 202 -37.88 12.49 -33.79
C ILE A 202 -38.72 11.22 -33.83
N GLU A 203 -38.32 10.24 -34.64
CA GLU A 203 -38.94 8.93 -34.71
C GLU A 203 -37.94 7.85 -34.28
N LYS A 204 -38.26 7.10 -33.23
CA LYS A 204 -37.58 5.85 -32.87
C LYS A 204 -38.41 4.70 -33.40
N LYS A 205 -37.84 3.86 -34.28
CA LYS A 205 -38.51 2.67 -34.80
C LYS A 205 -38.64 1.61 -33.69
N ALA A 206 -39.56 0.67 -33.86
CA ALA A 206 -39.79 -0.43 -32.93
C ALA A 206 -38.56 -1.32 -32.72
N ASP A 207 -37.67 -1.38 -33.71
CA ASP A 207 -36.42 -2.11 -33.63
C ASP A 207 -35.36 -1.43 -32.76
N GLY A 208 -35.61 -0.20 -32.30
CA GLY A 208 -34.73 0.62 -31.46
C GLY A 208 -33.84 1.58 -32.23
N SER A 209 -33.85 1.57 -33.57
CA SER A 209 -33.14 2.54 -34.40
C SER A 209 -33.84 3.90 -34.43
N ILE A 210 -33.09 4.96 -34.73
CA ILE A 210 -33.70 6.28 -34.99
C ILE A 210 -34.02 6.33 -36.49
N GLY A 211 -35.31 6.37 -36.80
CA GLY A 211 -35.82 6.39 -38.17
C GLY A 211 -35.58 7.72 -38.85
N LYS A 212 -36.01 8.82 -38.21
CA LYS A 212 -35.80 10.18 -38.67
C LYS A 212 -35.64 11.15 -37.51
N ILE A 213 -34.75 12.12 -37.68
CA ILE A 213 -34.69 13.38 -36.95
C ILE A 213 -34.85 14.45 -38.02
N TYR A 214 -35.98 15.12 -38.00
CA TYR A 214 -36.35 16.12 -38.98
C TYR A 214 -36.64 17.43 -38.27
N GLY A 215 -36.01 18.52 -38.72
CA GLY A 215 -36.33 19.87 -38.29
C GLY A 215 -36.56 20.74 -39.52
N GLN A 216 -37.54 21.64 -39.46
CA GLN A 216 -37.82 22.61 -40.52
C GLN A 216 -38.17 23.96 -39.93
N ASN A 217 -37.57 25.03 -40.45
CA ASN A 217 -37.86 26.41 -40.04
C ASN A 217 -38.93 27.06 -40.93
N ASN A 218 -39.35 28.27 -40.54
CA ASN A 218 -40.35 29.07 -41.27
C ASN A 218 -39.93 29.52 -42.66
N GLN A 219 -38.63 29.42 -42.98
CA GLN A 219 -38.07 29.79 -44.27
C GLN A 219 -37.91 28.58 -45.20
N GLY A 220 -38.31 27.38 -44.75
CA GLY A 220 -38.25 26.14 -45.50
C GLY A 220 -36.90 25.41 -45.44
N GLU A 221 -35.92 25.92 -44.70
CA GLU A 221 -34.67 25.22 -44.45
C GLU A 221 -34.92 24.03 -43.53
N SER A 222 -34.33 22.87 -43.86
CA SER A 222 -34.55 21.65 -43.10
C SER A 222 -33.27 20.89 -42.84
N ILE A 223 -33.26 20.20 -41.70
CA ILE A 223 -32.23 19.24 -41.30
C ILE A 223 -32.90 17.87 -41.27
N HIS A 224 -32.38 16.92 -42.05
CA HIS A 224 -32.87 15.56 -42.09
C HIS A 224 -31.73 14.59 -41.78
N ILE A 225 -31.80 13.96 -40.60
CA ILE A 225 -30.90 12.88 -40.21
C ILE A 225 -31.74 11.61 -40.16
N SER A 226 -31.41 10.64 -41.02
CA SER A 226 -32.13 9.37 -41.12
C SER A 226 -31.16 8.19 -41.01
N ASP A 227 -31.71 6.99 -40.80
CA ASP A 227 -30.99 5.72 -40.86
C ASP A 227 -29.85 5.57 -39.83
N ILE A 228 -30.02 6.10 -38.62
CA ILE A 228 -29.10 5.83 -37.50
C ILE A 228 -29.36 4.39 -37.03
N ARG A 229 -28.57 3.45 -37.56
CA ARG A 229 -28.72 2.02 -37.30
C ARG A 229 -28.25 1.66 -35.89
N LYS A 230 -28.96 0.71 -35.28
CA LYS A 230 -28.46 -0.01 -34.11
C LYS A 230 -27.32 -0.97 -34.48
N PRO A 231 -26.40 -1.28 -33.55
CA PRO A 231 -25.44 -2.35 -33.74
C PRO A 231 -26.17 -3.65 -34.09
N GLY A 232 -25.79 -4.28 -35.21
CA GLY A 232 -26.37 -5.54 -35.65
C GLY A 232 -26.01 -6.70 -34.72
N PHE A 233 -26.75 -7.81 -34.82
CA PHE A 233 -26.53 -9.03 -34.02
C PHE A 233 -25.04 -9.43 -33.94
N TRP A 234 -24.36 -9.52 -35.09
CA TRP A 234 -22.95 -9.91 -35.16
C TRP A 234 -22.03 -8.96 -34.41
N SER A 235 -22.32 -7.65 -34.43
CA SER A 235 -21.51 -6.68 -33.69
C SER A 235 -21.67 -6.85 -32.17
N GLN A 236 -22.90 -7.10 -31.69
CA GLN A 236 -23.17 -7.34 -30.28
C GLN A 236 -22.51 -8.65 -29.81
N LEU A 237 -22.63 -9.72 -30.59
CA LEU A 237 -21.99 -11.00 -30.31
C LEU A 237 -20.46 -10.87 -30.26
N CYS A 238 -19.87 -10.19 -31.24
CA CYS A 238 -18.43 -9.95 -31.28
C CYS A 238 -17.95 -9.12 -30.09
N ILE A 239 -18.68 -8.08 -29.68
CA ILE A 239 -18.35 -7.27 -28.49
C ILE A 239 -18.35 -8.14 -27.23
N GLY A 240 -19.37 -8.97 -27.05
CA GLY A 240 -19.46 -9.88 -25.89
C GLY A 240 -18.31 -10.88 -25.85
N LEU A 241 -18.05 -11.57 -26.97
CA LEU A 241 -16.97 -12.55 -27.08
C LEU A 241 -15.59 -11.93 -26.93
N PHE A 242 -15.37 -10.75 -27.51
CA PHE A 242 -14.11 -10.03 -27.39
C PHE A 242 -13.85 -9.58 -25.95
N THR A 243 -14.87 -9.05 -25.28
CA THR A 243 -14.82 -8.68 -23.85
C THR A 243 -14.51 -9.92 -22.99
N ALA A 244 -15.17 -11.04 -23.28
CA ALA A 244 -14.92 -12.31 -22.60
C ALA A 244 -13.47 -12.79 -22.81
N ALA A 245 -12.96 -12.70 -24.04
CA ALA A 245 -11.60 -13.09 -24.39
C ALA A 245 -10.55 -12.23 -23.67
N ILE A 246 -10.73 -10.90 -23.61
CA ILE A 246 -9.86 -10.00 -22.85
C ILE A 246 -9.89 -10.38 -21.36
N GLY A 247 -11.07 -10.61 -20.80
CA GLY A 247 -11.22 -11.05 -19.42
C GLY A 247 -10.48 -12.37 -19.14
N LEU A 248 -10.69 -13.38 -19.97
CA LEU A 248 -10.02 -14.68 -19.83
C LEU A 248 -8.50 -14.59 -20.00
N PHE A 249 -8.04 -13.84 -20.99
CA PHE A 249 -6.61 -13.62 -21.22
C PHE A 249 -5.96 -12.86 -20.07
N GLY A 250 -6.61 -11.80 -19.59
CA GLY A 250 -6.15 -11.03 -18.43
C GLY A 250 -6.09 -11.89 -17.18
N PHE A 251 -7.13 -12.70 -16.90
CA PHE A 251 -7.16 -13.64 -15.78
C PHE A 251 -6.06 -14.71 -15.88
N TRP A 252 -5.83 -15.25 -17.07
CA TRP A 252 -4.74 -16.18 -17.31
C TRP A 252 -3.37 -15.54 -17.07
N LEU A 253 -3.19 -14.30 -17.54
CA LEU A 253 -1.95 -13.55 -17.39
C LEU A 253 -1.67 -13.23 -15.92
N THR A 254 -2.66 -12.76 -15.16
CA THR A 254 -2.53 -12.49 -13.71
C THR A 254 -2.25 -13.76 -12.93
N ARG A 255 -2.88 -14.89 -13.29
CA ARG A 255 -2.59 -16.18 -12.68
C ARG A 255 -1.17 -16.66 -12.98
N ARG A 256 -0.69 -16.43 -14.22
CA ARG A 256 0.68 -16.77 -14.62
C ARG A 256 1.71 -15.93 -13.88
N THR A 257 1.48 -14.62 -13.72
CA THR A 257 2.38 -13.73 -12.97
C THR A 257 2.37 -14.04 -11.47
N MET A 258 1.19 -14.33 -10.89
CA MET A 258 1.06 -14.79 -9.50
C MET A 258 1.90 -16.03 -9.23
N ASN A 259 1.82 -17.05 -10.10
CA ASN A 259 2.61 -18.27 -9.95
C ASN A 259 4.12 -18.00 -10.02
N ARG A 260 4.55 -17.05 -10.86
CA ARG A 260 5.96 -16.63 -10.91
C ARG A 260 6.41 -15.95 -9.62
N LEU A 261 5.63 -15.00 -9.10
CA LEU A 261 5.90 -14.34 -7.81
C LEU A 261 5.98 -15.34 -6.67
N LEU A 262 5.03 -16.28 -6.58
CA LEU A 262 5.04 -17.36 -5.59
C LEU A 262 6.28 -18.25 -5.73
N SER A 263 6.68 -18.60 -6.96
CA SER A 263 7.87 -19.42 -7.19
C SER A 263 9.16 -18.70 -6.79
N PHE A 264 9.25 -17.39 -7.08
CA PHE A 264 10.37 -16.54 -6.67
C PHE A 264 10.45 -16.46 -5.14
N TRP A 265 9.32 -16.21 -4.48
CA TRP A 265 9.26 -16.11 -3.03
C TRP A 265 9.65 -17.43 -2.34
N LYS A 266 9.14 -18.57 -2.84
CA LYS A 266 9.54 -19.90 -2.35
C LYS A 266 11.05 -20.13 -2.48
N LYS A 267 11.64 -19.78 -3.63
CA LYS A 267 13.10 -19.90 -3.86
C LYS A 267 13.90 -19.01 -2.91
N HIS A 268 13.45 -17.76 -2.71
CA HIS A 268 14.10 -16.82 -1.79
C HIS A 268 14.06 -17.32 -0.33
N LEU A 269 12.91 -17.84 0.12
CA LEU A 269 12.78 -18.45 1.45
C LEU A 269 13.69 -19.67 1.63
N GLN A 270 13.80 -20.53 0.61
CA GLN A 270 14.71 -21.68 0.66
C GLN A 270 16.18 -21.23 0.75
N TRP A 271 16.58 -20.25 -0.06
CA TRP A 271 17.94 -19.70 -0.04
C TRP A 271 18.30 -19.13 1.33
N THR A 272 17.42 -18.31 1.93
CA THR A 272 17.65 -17.73 3.27
C THR A 272 17.72 -18.77 4.38
N GLN A 273 16.99 -19.89 4.27
CA GLN A 273 17.10 -20.99 5.24
C GLN A 273 18.41 -21.78 5.07
N THR A 274 18.85 -22.03 3.83
CA THR A 274 20.11 -22.73 3.59
C THR A 274 21.33 -21.94 4.02
N THR A 275 21.36 -20.63 3.77
CA THR A 275 22.47 -19.76 4.21
C THR A 275 22.51 -19.68 5.73
N ARG A 276 21.36 -19.56 6.41
CA ARG A 276 21.32 -19.53 7.89
C ARG A 276 21.90 -20.82 8.52
N LYS A 277 21.72 -21.98 7.90
CA LYS A 277 22.31 -23.25 8.36
C LYS A 277 23.83 -23.34 8.19
N GLN A 278 24.43 -22.59 7.28
CA GLN A 278 25.88 -22.60 7.03
C GLN A 278 26.67 -21.70 7.97
N PHE A 279 26.02 -20.72 8.62
CA PHE A 279 26.67 -19.73 9.47
C PHE A 279 26.36 -19.87 10.97
N MET A 280 25.65 -20.92 11.39
CA MET A 280 25.47 -21.27 12.80
C MET A 280 26.29 -22.55 13.09
N PRO A 281 27.35 -22.48 13.90
CA PRO A 281 28.10 -23.65 14.37
C PRO A 281 27.27 -24.53 15.31
#